data_AF-A0A504KML9-F1
#
_entry.id   AF-A0A504KML9-F1
#
_cell.length_a   1.000
_cell.length_b   1.000
_cell.length_c   1.000
_cell.angle_alpha   90.00
_cell.angle_beta   90.00
_cell.angle_gamma   90.00
#
_symmetry.space_group_name_H-M   'P 1'
#
loop_
_entity.id
_entity.type
_entity.pdbx_description
1 polymer ?
#
loop_
_entity_poly.entity_id
_entity_poly.type
_entity_poly.pdbx_seq_one_letter_code
_entity_poly.pdbx_strand_id
1 'polypeptide(L)'
;MQTDFDTLNHFIGQQLIRGKLTSNTANSYYSSLSRVFESATDAEKANVFNIDLDALFAQFRKANTGLGDNTAASYEGRVRAAINRFAEYTKTEGKADGTPATMGTLAIPIRAGLVKIDGLPSDLTRAEANRIAAMITAMAT
;
A
#
# COMPACT_ATOMS: atom_id res chain seq x y z
N MET A 1 12.44 -2.33 -0.14
CA MET A 1 11.07 -1.92 0.24
C MET A 1 10.79 -2.45 1.64
N GLN A 2 10.21 -1.63 2.52
CA GLN A 2 9.85 -2.06 3.86
C GLN A 2 8.67 -3.05 3.77
N THR A 3 8.68 -4.12 4.57
CA THR A 3 7.70 -5.22 4.49
C THR A 3 6.94 -5.42 5.79
N ASP A 4 6.89 -4.38 6.63
CA ASP A 4 6.16 -4.38 7.88
C ASP A 4 4.65 -4.18 7.68
N PHE A 5 3.91 -4.30 8.78
CA PHE A 5 2.46 -4.20 8.83
C PHE A 5 1.92 -2.82 8.44
N ASP A 6 2.60 -1.73 8.82
CA ASP A 6 2.17 -0.38 8.46
C ASP A 6 2.32 -0.16 6.96
N THR A 7 3.42 -0.65 6.38
CA THR A 7 3.62 -0.61 4.93
C THR A 7 2.58 -1.44 4.18
N LEU A 8 2.18 -2.60 4.71
CA LEU A 8 1.07 -3.38 4.15
C LEU A 8 -0.26 -2.59 4.18
N ASN A 9 -0.59 -1.94 5.30
CA ASN A 9 -1.79 -1.10 5.41
C ASN A 9 -1.74 0.07 4.43
N HIS A 10 -0.60 0.75 4.33
CA HIS A 10 -0.39 1.82 3.37
C HIS A 10 -0.59 1.33 1.93
N PHE A 11 -0.04 0.17 1.59
CA PHE A 11 -0.22 -0.47 0.28
C PHE A 11 -1.70 -0.68 -0.05
N ILE A 12 -2.52 -1.18 0.87
CA ILE A 12 -3.98 -1.32 0.64
C ILE A 12 -4.63 0.04 0.32
N GLY A 13 -4.22 1.10 1.03
CA GLY A 13 -4.68 2.47 0.76
C GLY A 13 -4.29 2.95 -0.63
N GLN A 14 -3.07 2.68 -1.06
CA GLN A 14 -2.60 3.00 -2.41
C GLN A 14 -3.40 2.25 -3.48
N GLN A 15 -3.71 0.97 -3.26
CA GLN A 15 -4.51 0.20 -4.22
C GLN A 15 -5.95 0.74 -4.34
N LEU A 16 -6.52 1.30 -3.27
CA LEU A 16 -7.80 2.01 -3.33
C LEU A 16 -7.70 3.30 -4.16
N ILE A 17 -6.71 4.15 -3.87
CA ILE A 17 -6.49 5.42 -4.59
C ILE A 17 -6.26 5.18 -6.09
N ARG A 18 -5.53 4.10 -6.43
CA ARG A 18 -5.24 3.70 -7.82
C ARG A 18 -6.43 3.02 -8.52
N GLY A 19 -7.59 2.90 -7.86
CA GLY A 19 -8.79 2.25 -8.40
C GLY A 19 -8.64 0.74 -8.61
N LYS A 20 -7.63 0.11 -8.00
CA LYS A 20 -7.38 -1.34 -8.06
C LYS A 20 -8.20 -2.11 -7.03
N LEU A 21 -8.70 -1.42 -5.99
CA LEU A 21 -9.66 -1.94 -5.03
C LEU A 21 -10.87 -1.01 -4.94
N THR A 22 -12.03 -1.58 -4.62
CA THR A 22 -13.19 -0.79 -4.19
C THR A 22 -13.05 -0.38 -2.73
N SER A 23 -13.75 0.68 -2.30
CA SER A 23 -13.77 1.10 -0.89
C SER A 23 -14.22 -0.02 0.04
N ASN A 24 -15.22 -0.82 -0.37
CA ASN A 24 -15.69 -1.94 0.42
C ASN A 24 -14.63 -3.03 0.59
N THR A 25 -13.87 -3.33 -0.46
CA THR A 25 -12.77 -4.30 -0.41
C THR A 25 -11.62 -3.81 0.46
N ALA A 26 -11.22 -2.54 0.33
CA ALA A 26 -10.17 -1.95 1.15
C ALA A 26 -10.55 -1.95 2.64
N ASN A 27 -11.77 -1.52 2.97
CA ASN A 27 -12.29 -1.56 4.34
C ASN A 27 -12.32 -2.99 4.90
N SER A 28 -12.76 -3.95 4.09
CA SER A 28 -12.76 -5.36 4.50
C SER A 28 -11.35 -5.87 4.80
N TYR A 29 -10.34 -5.45 4.02
CA TYR A 29 -8.94 -5.78 4.29
C TYR A 29 -8.46 -5.12 5.57
N TYR A 30 -8.69 -3.81 5.77
CA TYR A 30 -8.30 -3.13 7.01
C TYR A 30 -8.89 -3.77 8.26
N SER A 31 -10.20 -4.07 8.25
CA SER A 31 -10.84 -4.74 9.38
C SER A 31 -10.22 -6.11 9.66
N SER A 32 -9.89 -6.86 8.61
CA SER A 32 -9.29 -8.21 8.77
C SER A 32 -7.85 -8.13 9.26
N LEU A 33 -7.05 -7.24 8.68
CA LEU A 33 -5.66 -7.01 9.04
C LEU A 33 -5.56 -6.53 10.48
N SER A 34 -6.30 -5.48 10.84
CA SER A 34 -6.35 -4.98 12.22
C SER A 34 -6.72 -6.09 13.19
N ARG A 35 -7.79 -6.85 12.91
CA ARG A 35 -8.32 -7.83 13.85
C ARG A 35 -7.42 -9.06 14.03
N VAL A 36 -6.80 -9.55 12.95
CA VAL A 36 -5.92 -10.74 13.02
C VAL A 36 -4.55 -10.36 13.59
N PHE A 37 -3.98 -9.21 13.21
CA PHE A 37 -2.66 -8.78 13.68
C PHE A 37 -2.66 -8.28 15.13
N GLU A 38 -3.82 -8.15 15.79
CA GLU A 38 -3.89 -8.06 17.25
C GLU A 38 -3.24 -9.27 17.96
N SER A 39 -3.25 -10.44 17.32
CA SER A 39 -2.60 -11.66 17.83
C SER A 39 -1.14 -11.82 17.36
N ALA A 40 -0.66 -10.96 16.47
CA ALA A 40 0.70 -11.05 15.93
C ALA A 40 1.73 -10.41 16.87
N THR A 41 2.90 -11.04 16.94
CA THR A 41 4.10 -10.54 17.62
C THR A 41 4.71 -9.35 16.88
N ASP A 42 5.58 -8.60 17.56
CA ASP A 42 6.30 -7.49 16.95
C ASP A 42 7.23 -7.94 15.81
N ALA A 43 7.81 -9.14 15.93
CA ALA A 43 8.65 -9.72 14.86
C ALA A 43 7.83 -10.03 13.60
N GLU A 44 6.61 -10.54 13.76
CA GLU A 44 5.68 -10.79 12.65
C GLU A 44 5.21 -9.47 12.02
N LYS A 45 4.92 -8.45 12.84
CA LYS A 45 4.57 -7.11 12.36
C LYS A 45 5.72 -6.42 11.63
N ALA A 46 6.97 -6.68 12.02
CA ALA A 46 8.15 -6.11 11.39
C ALA A 46 8.43 -6.67 9.98
N ASN A 47 7.98 -7.90 9.69
CA ASN A 47 8.10 -8.47 8.34
C ASN A 47 6.96 -9.46 8.04
N VAL A 48 5.93 -8.97 7.34
CA VAL A 48 4.72 -9.75 7.06
C VAL A 48 4.92 -10.91 6.08
N PHE A 49 6.06 -10.96 5.38
CA PHE A 49 6.40 -12.06 4.47
C PHE A 49 7.07 -13.25 5.15
N ASN A 50 7.49 -13.08 6.41
CA ASN A 50 8.13 -14.14 7.20
C ASN A 50 7.22 -14.69 8.30
N ILE A 51 5.90 -14.52 8.14
CA ILE A 51 4.89 -15.00 9.08
C ILE A 51 4.47 -16.42 8.68
N ASP A 52 4.40 -17.33 9.65
CA ASP A 52 3.62 -18.56 9.52
C ASP A 52 2.14 -18.23 9.70
N LEU A 53 1.44 -18.06 8.57
CA LEU A 53 0.04 -17.63 8.59
C LEU A 53 -0.88 -18.64 9.27
N ASP A 54 -0.59 -19.94 9.20
CA ASP A 54 -1.45 -20.93 9.81
C ASP A 54 -1.29 -20.93 11.34
N ALA A 55 -0.06 -20.72 11.83
CA ALA A 55 0.19 -20.49 13.25
C ALA A 55 -0.49 -19.20 13.75
N LEU A 56 -0.38 -18.10 13.01
CA LEU A 56 -1.04 -16.84 13.35
C LEU A 56 -2.56 -16.99 13.37
N PHE A 57 -3.15 -17.70 12.40
CA PHE A 57 -4.60 -17.94 12.34
C PHE A 57 -5.07 -18.85 13.48
N ALA A 58 -4.29 -19.85 13.87
CA ALA A 58 -4.57 -20.67 15.05
C ALA A 58 -4.57 -19.83 16.33
N GLN A 59 -3.59 -18.92 16.49
CA GLN A 59 -3.56 -17.99 17.63
C GLN A 59 -4.74 -17.03 17.61
N PHE A 60 -5.06 -16.47 16.44
CA PHE A 60 -6.21 -15.60 16.23
C PHE A 60 -7.52 -16.30 16.64
N ARG A 61 -7.76 -17.53 16.20
CA ARG A 61 -8.95 -18.31 16.59
C ARG A 61 -8.97 -18.60 18.09
N LYS A 62 -7.83 -18.96 18.68
CA LYS A 62 -7.72 -19.19 20.13
C LYS A 62 -8.03 -17.93 20.94
N ALA A 63 -7.66 -16.75 20.46
CA ALA A 63 -7.97 -15.47 21.08
C ALA A 63 -9.42 -15.01 20.83
N ASN A 64 -10.12 -15.62 19.86
CA ASN A 64 -11.45 -15.20 19.40
C ASN A 64 -12.45 -16.37 19.42
N THR A 65 -12.52 -17.13 20.53
CA THR A 65 -13.39 -18.31 20.65
C THR A 65 -14.89 -18.02 20.49
N GLY A 66 -15.32 -16.78 20.70
CA GLY A 66 -16.71 -16.33 20.46
C GLY A 66 -17.03 -15.98 19.00
N LEU A 67 -16.04 -15.99 18.10
CA LEU A 67 -16.22 -15.67 16.70
C LEU A 67 -16.63 -16.93 15.93
N GLY A 68 -17.74 -16.85 15.17
CA GLY A 68 -18.17 -17.97 14.34
C GLY A 68 -17.13 -18.35 13.28
N ASP A 69 -17.00 -19.65 13.00
CA ASP A 69 -15.94 -20.21 12.14
C ASP A 69 -15.91 -19.60 10.74
N ASN A 70 -17.07 -19.32 10.15
CA ASN A 70 -17.19 -18.70 8.84
C ASN A 70 -16.67 -17.25 8.84
N THR A 71 -16.87 -16.53 9.94
CA THR A 71 -16.39 -15.15 10.10
C THR A 71 -14.89 -15.14 10.31
N ALA A 72 -14.36 -16.05 11.13
CA ALA A 72 -12.92 -16.24 11.29
C ALA A 72 -12.26 -16.58 9.94
N ALA A 73 -12.80 -17.55 9.21
CA ALA A 73 -12.31 -17.94 7.89
C ALA A 73 -12.34 -16.78 6.88
N SER A 74 -13.36 -15.91 6.96
CA SER A 74 -13.45 -14.71 6.13
C SER A 74 -12.33 -13.71 6.43
N TYR A 75 -11.96 -13.50 7.70
CA TYR A 75 -10.82 -12.66 8.06
C TYR A 75 -9.50 -13.27 7.57
N GLU A 76 -9.28 -14.55 7.81
CA GLU A 76 -8.08 -15.29 7.40
C GLU A 76 -7.87 -15.23 5.88
N GLY A 77 -8.93 -15.47 5.11
CA GLY A 77 -8.90 -15.40 3.65
C GLY A 77 -8.52 -14.02 3.14
N ARG A 78 -9.03 -12.95 3.77
CA ARG A 78 -8.71 -11.56 3.41
C ARG A 78 -7.28 -11.18 3.77
N VAL A 79 -6.78 -11.60 4.93
CA VAL A 79 -5.39 -11.39 5.34
C VAL A 79 -4.44 -12.06 4.35
N ARG A 80 -4.67 -13.35 4.02
CA ARG A 80 -3.88 -14.08 3.04
C ARG A 80 -3.91 -13.40 1.67
N ALA A 81 -5.08 -12.94 1.22
CA ALA A 81 -5.21 -12.23 -0.04
C ALA A 81 -4.45 -10.89 -0.05
N ALA A 82 -4.52 -10.12 1.03
CA ALA A 82 -3.82 -8.84 1.16
C ALA A 82 -2.30 -9.03 1.13
N ILE A 83 -1.77 -9.97 1.92
CA ILE A 83 -0.33 -10.28 1.98
C ILE A 83 0.16 -10.82 0.63
N ASN A 84 -0.58 -11.71 -0.03
CA ASN A 84 -0.21 -12.21 -1.35
C ASN A 84 -0.15 -11.10 -2.40
N ARG A 85 -1.14 -10.20 -2.42
CA ARG A 85 -1.13 -9.03 -3.32
C ARG A 85 0.07 -8.14 -3.05
N PHE A 86 0.38 -7.91 -1.78
CA PHE A 86 1.54 -7.11 -1.38
C PHE A 86 2.86 -7.77 -1.77
N ALA A 87 2.99 -9.09 -1.58
CA ALA A 87 4.15 -9.86 -2.00
C ALA A 87 4.33 -9.79 -3.52
N GLU A 88 3.27 -10.01 -4.31
CA GLU A 88 3.32 -9.86 -5.77
C GLU A 88 3.71 -8.45 -6.18
N TYR A 89 3.14 -7.43 -5.54
CA TYR A 89 3.51 -6.05 -5.75
C TYR A 89 5.02 -5.84 -5.51
N THR A 90 5.57 -6.27 -4.38
CA THR A 90 7.02 -6.11 -4.08
C THR A 90 7.94 -6.83 -5.07
N LYS A 91 7.50 -7.96 -5.65
CA LYS A 91 8.24 -8.65 -6.71
C LYS A 91 8.21 -7.85 -8.01
N THR A 92 7.12 -7.14 -8.29
CA THR A 92 6.94 -6.32 -9.50
C THR A 92 7.45 -4.89 -9.38
N GLU A 93 7.57 -4.35 -8.17
CA GLU A 93 8.12 -3.02 -7.85
C GLU A 93 9.55 -2.84 -8.36
N GLY A 94 10.34 -3.91 -8.44
CA GLY A 94 11.65 -3.91 -9.10
C GLY A 94 11.61 -3.74 -10.62
N LYS A 95 10.42 -3.66 -11.23
CA LYS A 95 10.22 -3.50 -12.68
C LYS A 95 9.35 -2.31 -13.09
N ALA A 96 8.54 -1.74 -12.20
CA ALA A 96 7.99 -0.37 -12.25
C ALA A 96 6.93 -0.20 -11.14
N ASP A 97 6.88 1.01 -10.56
CA ASP A 97 5.72 1.62 -9.88
C ASP A 97 5.40 1.20 -8.43
N GLY A 98 6.01 1.97 -7.49
CA GLY A 98 5.34 2.35 -6.22
C GLY A 98 6.12 2.24 -4.89
N THR A 99 7.36 2.71 -4.86
CA THR A 99 7.90 3.27 -3.60
C THR A 99 7.02 4.47 -3.22
N PRO A 100 6.65 4.74 -1.95
CA PRO A 100 5.99 6.00 -1.63
C PRO A 100 6.92 7.12 -2.08
N ALA A 101 6.50 7.79 -3.14
CA ALA A 101 7.26 8.85 -3.74
C ALA A 101 7.53 9.89 -2.66
N THR A 102 8.81 10.18 -2.41
CA THR A 102 9.12 11.30 -1.55
C THR A 102 8.68 12.55 -2.30
N MET A 103 7.74 13.31 -1.74
CA MET A 103 7.23 14.52 -2.37
C MET A 103 8.32 15.58 -2.30
N GLY A 104 8.93 15.86 -3.46
CA GLY A 104 10.05 16.78 -3.58
C GLY A 104 9.65 18.12 -4.19
N THR A 105 10.54 19.10 -4.03
CA THR A 105 10.52 20.36 -4.77
C THR A 105 11.54 20.29 -5.90
N LEU A 106 11.09 20.44 -7.14
CA LEU A 106 11.99 20.57 -8.28
C LEU A 106 12.14 22.05 -8.66
N ALA A 107 13.35 22.58 -8.54
CA ALA A 107 13.67 23.91 -9.01
C ALA A 107 14.14 23.86 -10.47
N ILE A 108 13.38 24.48 -11.37
CA ILE A 108 13.67 24.55 -12.80
C ILE A 108 14.09 25.98 -13.13
N PRO A 109 15.32 26.21 -13.61
CA PRO A 109 15.72 27.52 -14.09
C PRO A 109 14.97 27.83 -15.40
N ILE A 110 14.22 28.92 -15.42
CA ILE A 110 13.48 29.38 -16.60
C ILE A 110 13.74 30.88 -16.77
N ARG A 111 14.31 31.25 -17.94
CA ARG A 111 14.78 32.62 -18.24
C ARG A 111 15.74 33.12 -17.14
N ALA A 112 15.57 34.36 -16.66
CA ALA A 112 16.41 34.97 -15.63
C ALA A 112 16.03 34.58 -14.18
N GLY A 113 15.19 33.56 -13.98
CA GLY A 113 14.71 33.17 -12.65
C GLY A 113 14.60 31.66 -12.44
N LEU A 114 14.16 31.26 -11.23
CA LEU A 114 13.87 29.87 -10.88
C LEU A 114 12.37 29.70 -10.63
N VAL A 115 11.77 28.70 -11.27
CA VAL A 115 10.42 28.23 -10.99
C VAL A 115 10.53 26.97 -10.16
N LYS A 116 9.76 26.87 -9.07
CA LYS A 116 9.69 25.68 -8.23
C LYS A 116 8.39 24.94 -8.51
N ILE A 117 8.48 23.63 -8.71
CA ILE A 117 7.33 22.74 -8.72
C ILE A 117 7.38 21.93 -7.43
N ASP A 118 6.49 22.26 -6.51
CA ASP A 118 6.35 21.59 -5.22
C ASP A 118 5.40 20.40 -5.34
N GLY A 119 5.68 19.35 -4.54
CA GLY A 119 4.82 18.17 -4.47
C GLY A 119 4.94 17.25 -5.68
N LEU A 120 6.13 17.14 -6.28
CA LEU A 120 6.36 16.13 -7.30
C LEU A 120 6.74 14.79 -6.67
N PRO A 121 6.08 13.68 -7.07
CA PRO A 121 6.52 12.34 -6.72
C PRO A 121 7.95 12.09 -7.20
N SER A 122 8.83 11.57 -6.34
CA SER A 122 10.20 11.19 -6.70
C SER A 122 10.31 10.07 -7.75
N ASP A 123 9.22 9.36 -8.03
CA ASP A 123 9.17 8.18 -8.90
C ASP A 123 8.14 8.33 -10.05
N LEU A 124 7.87 9.57 -10.47
CA LEU A 124 6.95 9.89 -11.57
C LEU A 124 7.04 8.91 -12.75
N THR A 125 5.91 8.27 -13.07
CA THR A 125 5.82 7.48 -14.29
C THR A 125 5.77 8.39 -15.52
N ARG A 126 6.13 7.84 -16.68
CA ARG A 126 6.07 8.57 -17.95
C ARG A 126 4.66 9.10 -18.26
N ALA A 127 3.62 8.35 -17.91
CA ALA A 127 2.24 8.75 -18.13
C ALA A 127 1.83 9.95 -17.25
N GLU A 128 2.26 9.97 -16.00
CA GLU A 128 1.98 11.07 -15.06
C GLU A 128 2.75 12.33 -15.42
N ALA A 129 4.04 12.19 -15.76
CA ALA A 129 4.85 13.29 -16.26
C ALA A 129 4.20 13.97 -17.49
N ASN A 130 3.67 13.16 -18.41
CA ASN A 130 2.95 13.68 -19.59
C ASN A 130 1.69 14.46 -19.22
N ARG A 131 0.94 14.03 -18.20
CA ARG A 131 -0.26 14.76 -17.73
C ARG A 131 0.11 16.11 -17.12
N ILE A 132 1.15 16.15 -16.29
CA ILE A 132 1.66 17.39 -15.69
C ILE A 132 2.13 18.34 -16.79
N ALA A 133 2.89 17.83 -17.76
CA ALA A 133 3.35 18.61 -18.91
C ALA A 133 2.19 19.19 -19.73
N ALA A 134 1.13 18.42 -19.96
CA ALA A 134 -0.06 18.88 -20.68
C ALA A 134 -0.75 20.05 -19.96
N MET A 135 -0.88 19.99 -18.62
CA MET A 135 -1.45 21.10 -17.84
C MET A 135 -0.59 22.36 -17.92
N ILE A 136 0.73 22.24 -17.75
CA ILE A 136 1.65 23.39 -17.87
C ILE A 136 1.57 24.00 -19.28
N THR A 137 1.50 23.15 -20.31
CA THR A 137 1.38 23.59 -21.70
C THR A 137 0.08 24.34 -21.96
N ALA A 138 -1.03 23.86 -21.39
CA ALA A 138 -2.34 24.52 -21.50
C ALA A 138 -2.38 25.91 -20.84
N MET A 139 -1.47 26.20 -19.91
CA MET A 139 -1.34 27.51 -19.25
C MET A 139 -0.45 28.48 -20.01
N ALA A 140 0.32 28.02 -21.02
CA ALA A 140 1.16 28.88 -21.83
C ALA A 140 0.30 29.67 -22.83
N THR A 141 0.45 30.99 -22.84
CA THR A 141 -0.26 31.92 -23.73
C THR A 141 0.65 32.47 -24.82
#